data_AF-A0AB39SQY2-F1
#
_entry.id   AF-A0AB39SQY2-F1
#
_cell.length_a   1.000
_cell.length_b   1.000
_cell.length_c   1.000
_cell.angle_alpha   90.00
_cell.angle_beta   90.00
_cell.angle_gamma   90.00
#
_symmetry.space_group_name_H-M   'P 1'
#
loop_
_entity.id
_entity.type
_entity.pdbx_description
1 polymer ?
#
loop_
_entity_poly.entity_id
_entity_poly.type
_entity_poly.pdbx_seq_one_letter_code
_entity_poly.pdbx_strand_id
1 'polypeptide(L)'
;MGGTVTSGYLAQRAAHRSLRWEHERQQHRNLRDCYIAINSRARSCRYALADYVQAMATNTLTDEIRERANSAVNVHRAQYDEAQMVVSDSVLAHARRVSDKISVLYAVLRRIDCGDLREGDTIEEAKRLSKDLWTPLQAMREAMRLDLGVSRG
;
A
#
# COMPACT_ATOMS: atom_id res chain seq x y z
N MET A 1 13.57 13.40 59.94
CA MET A 1 14.14 12.48 58.92
C MET A 1 13.00 11.93 58.07
N GLY A 2 12.83 12.35 56.81
CA GLY A 2 11.69 11.90 55.99
C GLY A 2 11.62 12.44 54.55
N GLY A 3 12.74 12.67 53.86
CA GLY A 3 12.76 13.39 52.57
C GLY A 3 13.22 12.62 51.33
N THR A 4 13.80 11.44 51.46
CA THR A 4 14.59 10.81 50.36
C THR A 4 13.85 9.74 49.55
N VAL A 5 12.74 9.19 50.04
CA VAL A 5 12.04 8.07 49.38
C VAL A 5 11.09 8.55 48.26
N THR A 6 10.54 9.76 48.38
CA THR A 6 9.62 10.34 47.38
C THR A 6 10.31 10.81 46.10
N SER A 7 11.57 11.25 46.19
CA SER A 7 12.33 11.75 45.03
C SER A 7 12.68 10.64 44.02
N GLY A 8 13.12 9.47 44.51
CA GLY A 8 13.45 8.32 43.64
C GLY A 8 12.24 7.75 42.89
N TYR A 9 11.08 7.68 43.54
CA TYR A 9 9.85 7.20 42.91
C TYR A 9 9.32 8.15 41.82
N LEU A 10 9.42 9.47 42.04
CA LEU A 10 9.06 10.48 41.04
C LEU A 10 10.00 10.45 39.82
N ALA A 11 11.31 10.29 40.04
CA ALA A 11 12.29 10.14 38.98
C ALA A 11 12.06 8.86 38.16
N GLN A 12 11.78 7.73 38.81
CA GLN A 12 11.45 6.46 38.16
C GLN A 12 10.17 6.56 37.31
N ARG A 13 9.14 7.24 37.82
CA ARG A 13 7.89 7.46 37.09
C ARG A 13 8.04 8.44 35.93
N ALA A 14 8.93 9.42 36.03
CA ALA A 14 9.29 10.31 34.93
C ALA A 14 10.05 9.55 33.83
N ALA A 15 11.06 8.75 34.18
CA ALA A 15 11.80 7.91 33.23
C ALA A 15 10.90 6.91 32.50
N HIS A 16 9.99 6.25 33.22
CA HIS A 16 9.02 5.33 32.61
C HIS A 16 8.05 6.03 31.65
N ARG A 17 7.68 7.29 31.90
CA ARG A 17 6.90 8.08 30.94
C ARG A 17 7.71 8.40 29.70
N SER A 18 8.95 8.88 29.86
CA SER A 18 9.83 9.21 28.73
C SER A 18 10.04 8.02 27.79
N LEU A 19 10.31 6.83 28.33
CA LEU A 19 10.45 5.60 27.55
C LEU A 19 9.17 5.22 26.79
N ARG A 20 8.00 5.37 27.43
CA ARG A 20 6.71 5.15 26.75
C ARG A 20 6.49 6.12 25.59
N TRP A 21 6.75 7.41 25.80
CA TRP A 21 6.63 8.43 24.77
C TRP A 21 7.58 8.18 23.59
N GLU A 22 8.81 7.77 23.87
CA GLU A 22 9.78 7.42 22.83
C GLU A 22 9.33 6.19 22.04
N HIS A 23 8.81 5.17 22.72
CA HIS A 23 8.28 3.96 22.08
C HIS A 23 7.08 4.28 21.19
N GLU A 24 6.10 5.05 21.68
CA GLU A 24 4.93 5.50 20.91
C GLU A 24 5.34 6.33 19.70
N ARG A 25 6.32 7.25 19.85
CA ARG A 25 6.85 8.03 18.72
C ARG A 25 7.54 7.13 17.69
N GLN A 26 8.27 6.11 18.13
CA GLN A 26 8.91 5.17 17.21
C GLN A 26 7.88 4.32 16.47
N GLN A 27 6.87 3.80 17.17
CA GLN A 27 5.77 3.05 16.55
C GLN A 27 5.03 3.91 15.50
N HIS A 28 4.71 5.15 15.85
CA HIS A 28 4.08 6.09 14.92
C HIS A 28 4.96 6.41 13.70
N ARG A 29 6.28 6.54 13.88
CA ARG A 29 7.22 6.70 12.74
C ARG A 29 7.22 5.47 11.84
N ASN A 30 7.37 4.27 12.40
CA ASN A 30 7.38 3.01 11.65
C ASN A 30 6.08 2.83 10.85
N LEU A 31 4.94 3.15 11.46
CA LEU A 31 3.63 3.07 10.81
C LEU A 31 3.52 4.06 9.63
N ARG A 32 3.96 5.31 9.84
CA ARG A 32 3.99 6.32 8.78
C ARG A 32 4.88 5.89 7.61
N ASP A 33 6.06 5.32 7.89
CA ASP A 33 6.98 4.85 6.86
C ASP A 33 6.38 3.66 6.09
N CYS A 34 5.72 2.73 6.78
CA CYS A 34 4.94 1.65 6.16
C CYS A 34 3.86 2.19 5.22
N TYR A 35 3.07 3.19 5.65
CA TYR A 35 2.05 3.82 4.82
C TYR A 35 2.61 4.53 3.59
N ILE A 36 3.75 5.22 3.72
CA ILE A 36 4.45 5.83 2.58
C ILE A 36 4.87 4.74 1.58
N ALA A 37 5.45 3.65 2.09
CA ALA A 37 5.95 2.55 1.27
C ALA A 37 4.80 1.89 0.49
N ILE A 38 3.76 1.37 1.16
CA ILE A 38 2.68 0.69 0.45
C ILE A 38 1.91 1.58 -0.52
N ASN A 39 1.66 2.85 -0.16
CA ASN A 39 0.97 3.79 -1.05
C ASN A 39 1.81 4.11 -2.29
N SER A 40 3.12 4.39 -2.10
CA SER A 40 4.01 4.67 -3.23
C SER A 40 4.14 3.45 -4.17
N ARG A 41 4.31 2.23 -3.62
CA ARG A 41 4.39 1.00 -4.42
C ARG A 41 3.09 0.71 -5.17
N ALA A 42 1.94 0.87 -4.53
CA ALA A 42 0.64 0.67 -5.18
C ALA A 42 0.41 1.66 -6.34
N ARG A 43 0.81 2.92 -6.17
CA ARG A 43 0.73 3.95 -7.23
C ARG A 43 1.69 3.66 -8.38
N SER A 44 2.94 3.32 -8.10
CA SER A 44 3.92 2.94 -9.12
C SER A 44 3.47 1.71 -9.90
N CYS A 45 2.91 0.70 -9.22
CA CYS A 45 2.31 -0.47 -9.84
C CYS A 45 1.15 -0.08 -10.76
N ARG A 46 0.24 0.80 -10.31
CA ARG A 46 -0.85 1.31 -11.17
C ARG A 46 -0.30 1.98 -12.43
N TYR A 47 0.72 2.82 -12.33
CA TYR A 47 1.30 3.48 -13.50
C TYR A 47 1.90 2.47 -14.48
N ALA A 48 2.67 1.50 -14.00
CA ALA A 48 3.24 0.46 -14.85
C ALA A 48 2.16 -0.39 -15.55
N LEU A 49 1.06 -0.71 -14.86
CA LEU A 49 -0.07 -1.42 -15.46
C LEU A 49 -0.84 -0.55 -16.46
N ALA A 50 -0.97 0.76 -16.22
CA ALA A 50 -1.57 1.68 -17.17
C ALA A 50 -0.73 1.81 -18.46
N ASP A 51 0.59 1.88 -18.34
CA ASP A 51 1.50 1.87 -19.50
C ASP A 51 1.36 0.58 -20.30
N TYR A 52 1.25 -0.57 -19.62
CA TYR A 52 1.03 -1.86 -20.25
C TYR A 52 -0.30 -1.89 -21.02
N VAL A 53 -1.41 -1.49 -20.38
CA VAL A 53 -2.72 -1.36 -21.05
C VAL A 53 -2.62 -0.49 -22.30
N GLN A 54 -1.97 0.67 -22.18
CA GLN A 54 -1.84 1.60 -23.30
C GLN A 54 -1.03 1.01 -24.43
N ALA A 55 0.11 0.38 -24.12
CA ALA A 55 0.99 -0.23 -25.11
C ALA A 55 0.32 -1.40 -25.85
N MET A 56 -0.50 -2.20 -25.15
CA MET A 56 -1.33 -3.22 -25.81
C MET A 56 -2.36 -2.59 -26.75
N ALA A 57 -3.05 -1.53 -26.29
CA ALA A 57 -4.06 -0.84 -27.08
C ALA A 57 -3.51 -0.19 -28.35
N THR A 58 -2.24 0.22 -28.35
CA THR A 58 -1.57 0.83 -29.50
C THR A 58 -0.70 -0.15 -30.28
N ASN A 59 -0.70 -1.44 -29.92
CA ASN A 59 0.17 -2.47 -30.51
C ASN A 59 1.68 -2.09 -30.47
N THR A 60 2.10 -1.45 -29.38
CA THR A 60 3.49 -1.01 -29.11
C THR A 60 4.05 -1.65 -27.84
N LEU A 61 3.55 -2.84 -27.48
CA LEU A 61 4.01 -3.56 -26.29
C LEU A 61 5.44 -4.08 -26.49
N THR A 62 6.34 -3.72 -25.58
CA THR A 62 7.73 -4.19 -25.58
C THR A 62 8.04 -5.02 -24.33
N ASP A 63 9.14 -5.77 -24.36
CA ASP A 63 9.59 -6.57 -23.23
C ASP A 63 9.94 -5.71 -22.01
N GLU A 64 10.45 -4.49 -22.21
CA GLU A 64 10.73 -3.56 -21.11
C GLU A 64 9.45 -3.11 -20.40
N ILE A 65 8.34 -2.95 -21.13
CA ILE A 65 7.04 -2.62 -20.54
C ILE A 65 6.50 -3.81 -19.75
N ARG A 66 6.61 -5.03 -20.29
CA ARG A 66 6.22 -6.27 -19.59
C ARG A 66 6.99 -6.44 -18.29
N GLU A 67 8.32 -6.29 -18.34
CA GLU A 67 9.18 -6.49 -17.18
C GLU A 67 8.96 -5.40 -16.12
N ARG A 68 8.79 -4.14 -16.53
CA ARG A 68 8.44 -3.05 -15.60
C ARG A 68 7.13 -3.33 -14.86
N ALA A 69 6.11 -3.80 -15.57
CA ALA A 69 4.83 -4.15 -14.95
C ALA A 69 4.95 -5.36 -14.00
N ASN A 70 5.65 -6.42 -14.42
CA ASN A 70 5.92 -7.59 -13.61
C ASN A 70 6.66 -7.23 -12.31
N SER A 71 7.77 -6.48 -12.44
CA SER A 71 8.56 -6.00 -11.31
C SER A 71 7.72 -5.14 -10.36
N ALA A 72 6.93 -4.19 -10.89
CA ALA A 72 6.10 -3.33 -10.06
C ALA A 72 5.01 -4.10 -9.29
N VAL A 73 4.41 -5.13 -9.90
CA VAL A 73 3.44 -6.02 -9.23
C VAL A 73 4.12 -6.81 -8.10
N ASN A 74 5.31 -7.37 -8.35
CA ASN A 74 6.03 -8.14 -7.34
C ASN A 74 6.49 -7.27 -6.16
N VAL A 75 7.00 -6.07 -6.44
CA VAL A 75 7.36 -5.09 -5.40
C VAL A 75 6.14 -4.67 -4.60
N HIS A 76 4.99 -4.45 -5.23
CA HIS A 76 3.75 -4.12 -4.51
C HIS A 76 3.28 -5.27 -3.62
N ARG A 77 3.32 -6.53 -4.10
CA ARG A 77 2.95 -7.71 -3.32
C ARG A 77 3.84 -7.88 -2.08
N ALA A 78 5.15 -7.81 -2.25
CA ALA A 78 6.09 -7.86 -1.12
C ALA A 78 5.80 -6.75 -0.09
N GLN A 79 5.53 -5.53 -0.56
CA GLN A 79 5.18 -4.43 0.34
C GLN A 79 3.84 -4.63 1.05
N TYR A 80 2.86 -5.25 0.39
CA TYR A 80 1.59 -5.62 1.00
C TYR A 80 1.78 -6.68 2.09
N ASP A 81 2.62 -7.69 1.84
CA ASP A 81 2.91 -8.76 2.78
C ASP A 81 3.61 -8.26 4.05
N GLU A 82 4.46 -7.24 3.93
CA GLU A 82 5.01 -6.52 5.09
C GLU A 82 3.95 -5.68 5.80
N ALA A 83 3.15 -4.92 5.03
CA ALA A 83 2.19 -3.98 5.59
C ALA A 83 1.10 -4.67 6.43
N GLN A 84 0.62 -5.84 6.01
CA GLN A 84 -0.41 -6.57 6.76
C GLN A 84 0.00 -6.93 8.20
N MET A 85 1.30 -6.93 8.51
CA MET A 85 1.81 -7.19 9.87
C MET A 85 1.86 -5.94 10.76
N VAL A 86 1.66 -4.75 10.18
CA VAL A 86 1.93 -3.46 10.83
C VAL A 86 0.71 -2.55 10.86
N VAL A 87 -0.07 -2.53 9.77
CA VAL A 87 -1.16 -1.58 9.58
C VAL A 87 -2.40 -1.99 10.39
N SER A 88 -3.27 -1.02 10.70
CA SER A 88 -4.55 -1.33 11.36
C SER A 88 -5.50 -2.09 10.42
N ASP A 89 -6.44 -2.83 11.00
CA ASP A 89 -7.45 -3.60 10.23
C ASP A 89 -8.23 -2.72 9.24
N SER A 90 -8.50 -1.47 9.62
CA SER A 90 -9.20 -0.52 8.75
C SER A 90 -8.40 -0.22 7.48
N VAL A 91 -7.10 0.04 7.60
CA VAL A 91 -6.22 0.28 6.46
C VAL A 91 -5.97 -1.01 5.68
N LEU A 92 -5.82 -2.15 6.37
CA LEU A 92 -5.62 -3.46 5.75
C LEU A 92 -6.76 -3.83 4.81
N ALA A 93 -8.02 -3.58 5.19
CA ALA A 93 -9.18 -3.84 4.33
C ALA A 93 -9.10 -3.07 3.01
N HIS A 94 -8.67 -1.81 3.05
CA HIS A 94 -8.48 -1.00 1.84
C HIS A 94 -7.26 -1.45 1.03
N ALA A 95 -6.14 -1.76 1.69
CA ALA A 95 -4.94 -2.27 1.04
C ALA A 95 -5.21 -3.59 0.31
N ARG A 96 -5.97 -4.51 0.93
CA ARG A 96 -6.39 -5.77 0.31
C ARG A 96 -7.20 -5.52 -0.95
N ARG A 97 -8.18 -4.61 -0.90
CA ARG A 97 -8.99 -4.25 -2.08
C ARG A 97 -8.16 -3.71 -3.24
N VAL A 98 -7.11 -2.93 -2.94
CA VAL A 98 -6.16 -2.45 -3.96
C VAL A 98 -5.36 -3.62 -4.54
N SER A 99 -4.79 -4.48 -3.68
CA SER A 99 -4.01 -5.65 -4.08
C SER A 99 -4.80 -6.63 -4.95
N ASP A 100 -6.05 -6.90 -4.59
CA ASP A 100 -6.97 -7.75 -5.37
C ASP A 100 -7.21 -7.17 -6.76
N LYS A 101 -7.52 -5.86 -6.84
CA LYS A 101 -7.75 -5.20 -8.15
C LYS A 101 -6.50 -5.14 -9.02
N ILE A 102 -5.32 -4.93 -8.42
CA ILE A 102 -4.05 -5.00 -9.14
C ILE A 102 -3.84 -6.40 -9.70
N SER A 103 -4.09 -7.44 -8.89
CA SER A 103 -3.94 -8.83 -9.30
C SER A 103 -4.92 -9.21 -10.42
N VAL A 104 -6.18 -8.77 -10.34
CA VAL A 104 -7.18 -8.98 -11.39
C VAL A 104 -6.74 -8.33 -12.71
N LEU A 105 -6.38 -7.04 -12.67
CA LEU A 105 -5.92 -6.33 -13.87
C LEU A 105 -4.67 -6.98 -14.48
N TYR A 106 -3.67 -7.30 -13.66
CA TYR A 106 -2.45 -7.93 -14.15
C TYR A 106 -2.73 -9.30 -14.77
N ALA A 107 -3.62 -10.09 -14.17
CA ALA A 107 -4.00 -11.39 -14.72
C ALA A 107 -4.73 -11.27 -16.07
N VAL A 108 -5.63 -10.29 -16.25
CA VAL A 108 -6.27 -10.00 -17.54
C VAL A 108 -5.22 -9.62 -18.59
N LEU A 109 -4.31 -8.69 -18.25
CA LEU A 109 -3.24 -8.27 -19.16
C LEU A 109 -2.37 -9.45 -19.60
N ARG A 110 -1.94 -10.29 -18.67
CA ARG A 110 -1.11 -11.45 -18.97
C ARG A 110 -1.82 -12.48 -19.85
N ARG A 111 -3.13 -12.69 -19.67
CA ARG A 111 -3.90 -13.61 -20.51
C ARG A 111 -4.04 -13.12 -21.94
N ILE A 112 -4.38 -11.83 -22.12
CA ILE A 112 -4.41 -11.21 -23.44
C ILE A 112 -3.04 -11.30 -24.11
N ASP A 113 -1.99 -11.01 -23.34
CA ASP A 113 -0.63 -10.95 -23.84
C ASP A 113 -0.02 -12.32 -24.19
N CYS A 114 -0.44 -13.38 -23.50
CA CYS A 114 -0.04 -14.76 -23.81
C CYS A 114 -0.97 -15.46 -24.81
N GLY A 115 -2.06 -14.82 -25.26
CA GLY A 115 -3.06 -15.43 -26.13
C GLY A 115 -3.99 -16.46 -25.44
N ASP A 116 -3.98 -16.52 -24.11
CA ASP A 116 -4.80 -17.43 -23.29
C ASP A 116 -6.06 -16.70 -22.79
N LEU A 117 -6.85 -16.19 -23.73
CA LEU A 117 -8.03 -15.36 -23.46
C LEU A 117 -9.14 -16.18 -22.78
N ARG A 118 -9.70 -15.63 -21.71
CA ARG A 118 -10.98 -16.07 -21.12
C ARG A 118 -12.12 -15.19 -21.59
N GLU A 119 -13.34 -15.66 -21.37
CA GLU A 119 -14.53 -14.84 -21.62
C GLU A 119 -14.43 -13.49 -20.88
N GLY A 120 -14.62 -12.41 -21.63
CA GLY A 120 -14.52 -11.03 -21.12
C GLY A 120 -13.11 -10.42 -21.13
N ASP A 121 -12.05 -11.19 -21.42
CA ASP A 121 -10.70 -10.65 -21.56
C ASP A 121 -10.58 -9.82 -22.83
N THR A 122 -10.67 -8.50 -22.67
CA THR A 122 -10.54 -7.52 -23.75
C THR A 122 -9.65 -6.37 -23.31
N ILE A 123 -9.09 -5.64 -24.28
CA ILE A 123 -8.31 -4.43 -23.99
C ILE A 123 -9.21 -3.36 -23.35
N GLU A 124 -10.48 -3.30 -23.74
CA GLU A 124 -11.51 -2.44 -23.17
C GLU A 124 -11.75 -2.74 -21.69
N GLU A 125 -11.85 -4.03 -21.35
CA GLU A 125 -11.97 -4.46 -19.95
C GLU A 125 -10.71 -4.11 -19.16
N ALA A 126 -9.51 -4.32 -19.71
CA ALA A 126 -8.26 -3.94 -19.06
C ALA A 126 -8.18 -2.41 -18.81
N LYS A 127 -8.63 -1.59 -19.77
CA LYS A 127 -8.76 -0.12 -19.60
C LYS A 127 -9.74 0.23 -18.49
N ARG A 128 -10.90 -0.43 -18.43
CA ARG A 128 -11.90 -0.24 -17.38
C ARG A 128 -11.35 -0.57 -16.00
N LEU A 129 -10.74 -1.75 -15.85
CA LEU A 129 -10.09 -2.20 -14.62
C LEU A 129 -8.96 -1.25 -14.16
N SER A 130 -8.15 -0.77 -15.10
CA SER A 130 -7.10 0.23 -14.83
C SER A 130 -7.69 1.55 -14.32
N LYS A 131 -8.77 2.04 -14.92
CA LYS A 131 -9.49 3.23 -14.43
C LYS A 131 -10.04 3.00 -13.02
N ASP A 132 -10.68 1.86 -12.79
CA ASP A 132 -11.32 1.47 -11.52
C ASP A 132 -10.35 1.32 -10.33
N LEU A 133 -9.04 1.29 -10.56
CA LEU A 133 -8.03 1.30 -9.50
C LEU A 133 -7.93 2.65 -8.77
N TRP A 134 -8.47 3.75 -9.32
CA TRP A 134 -8.26 5.09 -8.75
C TRP A 134 -9.00 5.25 -7.42
N THR A 135 -10.28 4.90 -7.40
CA THR A 135 -11.13 5.05 -6.20
C THR A 135 -10.61 4.25 -5.01
N PRO A 136 -10.25 2.95 -5.14
CA PRO A 136 -9.64 2.19 -4.05
C PRO A 136 -8.32 2.78 -3.53
N LEU A 137 -7.46 3.29 -4.41
CA LEU A 137 -6.20 3.93 -3.99
C LEU A 137 -6.45 5.21 -3.19
N GLN A 138 -7.46 6.00 -3.56
CA GLN A 138 -7.86 7.18 -2.80
C GLN A 138 -8.41 6.80 -1.43
N ALA A 139 -9.32 5.83 -1.37
CA ALA A 139 -9.89 5.34 -0.12
C ALA A 139 -8.80 4.78 0.82
N MET A 140 -7.83 4.04 0.28
CA MET A 140 -6.70 3.54 1.06
C MET A 140 -5.87 4.69 1.65
N ARG A 141 -5.57 5.73 0.86
CA ARG A 141 -4.84 6.91 1.32
C ARG A 141 -5.61 7.68 2.40
N GLU A 142 -6.93 7.78 2.26
CA GLU A 142 -7.80 8.43 3.25
C GLU A 142 -7.81 7.65 4.57
N ALA A 143 -7.94 6.33 4.51
CA ALA A 143 -7.86 5.47 5.68
C ALA A 143 -6.51 5.62 6.42
N MET A 144 -5.38 5.62 5.69
CA MET A 144 -4.05 5.86 6.29
C MET A 144 -3.96 7.22 6.99
N ARG A 145 -4.57 8.27 6.42
CA ARG A 145 -4.55 9.62 7.00
C ARG A 145 -5.42 9.72 8.25
N LEU A 146 -6.57 9.04 8.26
CA LEU A 146 -7.44 8.94 9.43
C LEU A 146 -6.72 8.17 10.55
N ASP A 147 -6.08 7.05 10.20
CA ASP A 147 -5.34 6.20 11.13
C ASP A 147 -4.14 6.93 11.77
N LEU A 148 -3.43 7.77 11.01
CA LEU A 148 -2.39 8.66 11.54
C LEU A 148 -2.93 9.91 12.27
N GLY A 149 -4.26 10.09 12.37
CA GLY A 149 -4.88 11.28 12.98
C GLY A 149 -4.65 12.59 12.20
N VAL A 150 -4.25 12.52 10.93
CA VAL A 150 -3.98 13.69 10.06
C VAL A 150 -5.29 14.30 9.54
N SER A 151 -6.28 13.47 9.25
CA SER A 151 -7.64 13.91 8.93
C SER A 151 -8.52 13.61 10.14
N ARG A 152 -9.30 14.59 10.62
CA ARG A 152 -10.41 14.31 11.54
C ARG A 152 -11.62 13.94 10.69
N GLY A 153 -12.24 12.80 11.02
CA GLY A 153 -13.53 12.40 10.43
C GLY A 153 -14.64 13.40 10.72
#